data_AF-A0A0Q6CIL9-F1
#
_entry.id   AF-A0A0Q6CIL9-F1
#
_cell.length_a   1.000
_cell.length_b   1.000
_cell.length_c   1.000
_cell.angle_alpha   90.00
_cell.angle_beta   90.00
_cell.angle_gamma   90.00
#
_symmetry.space_group_name_H-M   'P 1'
#
loop_
_entity.id
_entity.type
_entity.pdbx_description
1 polymer ?
#
loop_
_entity_poly.entity_id
_entity_poly.type
_entity_poly.pdbx_seq_one_letter_code
_entity_poly.pdbx_strand_id
1 'polypeptide(L)'
;MTNDERRDLLARAAETAFGARWQSDLARHLGVSIRTAQRWASGSSEVPVGALRDLAIILRKSASDATASADEIERQLKAIDE
;
A
#
# COMPACT_ATOMS: atom_id res chain seq x y z
N MET A 1 0.89 4.19 20.03
CA MET A 1 0.40 4.77 18.77
C MET A 1 -1.01 5.29 18.97
N THR A 2 -1.18 6.61 18.93
CA THR A 2 -2.47 7.32 18.91
C THR A 2 -3.20 7.04 17.60
N ASN A 3 -4.48 7.43 17.49
CA ASN A 3 -5.21 7.27 16.23
C ASN A 3 -4.61 8.14 15.11
N ASP A 4 -4.17 9.36 15.43
CA ASP A 4 -3.56 10.27 14.45
C ASP A 4 -2.26 9.69 13.88
N GLU A 5 -1.41 9.12 14.74
CA GLU A 5 -0.20 8.42 14.31
C GLU A 5 -0.52 7.22 13.40
N ARG A 6 -1.59 6.46 13.70
CA ARG A 6 -2.03 5.33 12.85
C ARG A 6 -2.58 5.80 11.51
N ARG A 7 -3.36 6.88 11.49
CA ARG A 7 -3.90 7.49 10.28
C ARG A 7 -2.79 7.97 9.36
N ASP A 8 -1.84 8.72 9.90
CA ASP A 8 -0.76 9.29 9.11
C ASP A 8 0.15 8.18 8.55
N LEU A 9 0.41 7.14 9.35
CA LEU A 9 1.12 5.96 8.89
C LEU A 9 0.34 5.21 7.79
N LEU A 10 -0.97 4.98 7.97
CA LEU A 10 -1.83 4.33 6.99
C LEU A 10 -1.79 5.09 5.66
N ALA A 11 -1.98 6.41 5.69
CA ALA A 11 -2.03 7.24 4.49
C ALA A 11 -0.70 7.19 3.72
N ARG A 12 0.43 7.42 4.40
CA ARG A 12 1.76 7.36 3.78
C ARG A 12 2.09 5.99 3.20
N ALA A 13 1.80 4.92 3.95
CA ALA A 13 2.05 3.55 3.54
C ALA A 13 1.16 3.12 2.37
N ALA A 14 -0.12 3.49 2.39
CA ALA A 14 -1.06 3.15 1.33
C ALA A 14 -0.76 3.94 0.05
N GLU A 15 -0.39 5.22 0.16
CA GLU A 15 0.07 6.01 -0.98
C GLU A 15 1.36 5.44 -1.59
N THR A 16 2.28 4.92 -0.77
CA THR A 16 3.47 4.19 -1.28
C THR A 16 3.08 2.94 -2.07
N ALA A 17 2.07 2.19 -1.60
CA ALA A 17 1.65 0.94 -2.25
C ALA A 17 0.79 1.16 -3.51
N PHE A 18 -0.04 2.21 -3.54
CA PHE A 18 -1.12 2.37 -4.51
C PHE A 18 -1.11 3.72 -5.25
N GLY A 19 -0.24 4.64 -4.87
CA GLY A 19 -0.19 6.00 -5.41
C GLY A 19 -1.38 6.88 -4.98
N ALA A 20 -1.67 7.91 -5.77
CA ALA A 20 -2.63 8.96 -5.43
C ALA A 20 -4.07 8.45 -5.19
N ARG A 21 -4.44 7.27 -5.71
CA ARG A 21 -5.77 6.66 -5.58
C ARG A 21 -5.86 5.63 -4.45
N TRP A 22 -4.94 5.70 -3.48
CA TRP A 22 -4.78 4.70 -2.43
C TRP A 22 -6.04 4.36 -1.66
N GLN A 23 -6.95 5.30 -1.42
CA GLN A 23 -8.17 5.02 -0.63
C GLN A 23 -9.04 3.95 -1.30
N SER A 24 -9.20 4.02 -2.63
CA SER A 24 -9.99 3.03 -3.39
C SER A 24 -9.29 1.67 -3.48
N ASP A 25 -7.98 1.68 -3.67
CA ASP A 25 -7.23 0.44 -3.83
C ASP A 25 -7.01 -0.28 -2.50
N LEU A 26 -6.76 0.46 -1.43
CA LEU A 26 -6.73 -0.04 -0.06
C LEU A 26 -8.06 -0.68 0.32
N ALA A 27 -9.19 0.00 0.06
CA ALA A 27 -10.51 -0.53 0.37
C ALA A 27 -10.75 -1.88 -0.33
N ARG A 28 -10.40 -1.98 -1.62
CA ARG A 28 -10.50 -3.22 -2.40
C ARG A 28 -9.61 -4.33 -1.82
N HIS A 29 -8.36 -4.04 -1.50
CA HIS A 29 -7.42 -5.04 -0.98
C HIS A 29 -7.78 -5.51 0.44
N LEU A 30 -8.28 -4.61 1.30
CA LEU A 30 -8.67 -4.94 2.67
C LEU A 30 -10.10 -5.50 2.78
N GLY A 31 -10.85 -5.58 1.67
CA GLY A 31 -12.24 -6.04 1.68
C GLY A 31 -13.19 -5.14 2.47
N VAL A 32 -12.89 -3.84 2.56
CA VAL A 32 -13.73 -2.84 3.24
C VAL A 32 -14.38 -1.88 2.24
N SER A 33 -15.41 -1.16 2.68
CA SER A 33 -16.02 -0.12 1.83
C SER A 33 -15.07 1.07 1.63
N ILE A 34 -15.18 1.76 0.50
CA ILE A 34 -14.43 3.02 0.26
C ILE A 34 -14.71 4.08 1.34
N ARG A 35 -15.95 4.11 1.88
CA ARG A 35 -16.32 5.01 2.98
C ARG A 35 -15.56 4.70 4.26
N THR A 36 -15.20 3.44 4.49
CA THR A 36 -14.37 3.03 5.63
C THR A 36 -12.96 3.60 5.49
N ALA A 37 -12.33 3.43 4.33
CA ALA A 37 -11.01 3.99 4.06
C ALA A 37 -11.00 5.54 4.14
N GLN A 38 -12.05 6.20 3.65
CA GLN A 38 -12.20 7.66 3.78
C GLN A 38 -12.37 8.13 5.23
N ARG A 39 -13.10 7.38 6.06
CA ARG A 39 -13.23 7.70 7.49
C ARG A 39 -11.93 7.53 8.25
N TRP A 40 -11.14 6.51 7.92
CA TRP A 40 -9.77 6.39 8.41
C TRP A 40 -8.92 7.57 7.97
N ALA A 41 -8.89 7.89 6.66
CA ALA A 41 -8.10 8.97 6.10
C ALA A 41 -8.42 10.35 6.71
N SER A 42 -9.69 10.61 7.01
CA SER A 42 -10.13 11.86 7.65
C SER A 42 -9.94 11.88 9.17
N GLY A 43 -9.62 10.74 9.79
CA GLY A 43 -9.59 10.60 11.25
C GLY A 43 -10.97 10.52 11.91
N SER A 44 -12.05 10.48 11.13
CA SER A 44 -13.43 10.35 11.64
C SER A 44 -13.74 8.98 12.26
N SER A 45 -12.86 7.99 12.09
CA SER A 45 -12.90 6.71 12.79
C SER A 45 -11.50 6.19 13.07
N GLU A 46 -11.36 5.36 14.11
CA GLU A 46 -10.08 4.77 14.46
C GLU A 46 -9.58 3.82 13.37
N VAL A 47 -8.28 3.89 13.06
CA VAL A 47 -7.60 2.92 12.20
C VAL A 47 -7.32 1.64 12.99
N PRO A 48 -7.89 0.48 12.60
CA PRO A 48 -7.63 -0.78 13.26
C PRO A 48 -6.18 -1.20 13.06
N VAL A 49 -5.56 -1.77 14.10
CA VAL A 49 -4.21 -2.36 14.00
C VAL A 49 -4.16 -3.47 12.94
N GLY A 50 -5.26 -4.19 12.74
CA GLY A 50 -5.39 -5.19 11.66
C GLY A 50 -5.17 -4.59 10.28
N ALA A 51 -5.76 -3.43 9.98
CA ALA A 51 -5.59 -2.76 8.68
C ALA A 51 -4.13 -2.37 8.42
N LEU A 52 -3.40 -1.92 9.45
CA LEU A 52 -1.97 -1.63 9.34
C LEU A 52 -1.13 -2.89 9.12
N ARG A 53 -1.50 -4.01 9.78
CA ARG A 53 -0.84 -5.31 9.58
C ARG A 53 -1.02 -5.81 8.16
N ASP A 54 -2.24 -5.74 7.64
CA ASP A 54 -2.55 -6.17 6.28
C ASP A 54 -1.86 -5.29 5.24
N LEU A 55 -1.81 -3.97 5.47
CA LEU A 55 -1.06 -3.05 4.63
C LEU A 55 0.45 -3.34 4.62
N ALA A 56 1.03 -3.74 5.75
CA ALA A 56 2.43 -4.16 5.79
C ALA A 56 2.69 -5.42 4.95
N ILE A 57 1.75 -6.36 4.90
CA ILE A 57 1.84 -7.54 4.04
C ILE A 57 1.77 -7.13 2.57
N ILE A 58 0.83 -6.25 2.21
CA ILE A 58 0.68 -5.71 0.85
C ILE A 58 1.97 -5.02 0.38
N LEU A 59 2.56 -4.17 1.22
CA LEU A 59 3.80 -3.47 0.89
C LEU A 59 4.98 -4.42 0.66
N ARG A 60 5.13 -5.45 1.50
CA ARG A 60 6.19 -6.44 1.32
C ARG A 60 6.03 -7.21 0.01
N LYS A 61 4.78 -7.57 -0.33
CA LYS A 61 4.49 -8.22 -1.61
C LYS A 61 4.82 -7.29 -2.78
N SER A 62 4.34 -6.05 -2.74
CA SER A 62 4.60 -5.05 -3.78
C SER A 62 6.10 -4.78 -3.96
N ALA A 63 6.88 -4.74 -2.88
CA ALA A 63 8.33 -4.58 -2.97
C ALA A 63 9.00 -5.80 -3.63
N SER A 64 8.57 -7.01 -3.26
CA SER A 64 9.07 -8.24 -3.89
C SER A 64 8.75 -8.28 -5.38
N ASP A 65 7.51 -7.93 -5.76
CA ASP A 65 7.07 -7.90 -7.15
C ASP A 65 7.84 -6.84 -7.96
N ALA A 66 8.11 -5.68 -7.35
CA ALA A 66 8.91 -4.61 -7.96
C ALA A 66 10.37 -5.02 -8.19
N THR A 67 11.02 -5.65 -7.19
CA THR A 67 12.38 -6.19 -7.34
C THR A 67 12.44 -7.23 -8.45
N ALA A 68 11.51 -8.20 -8.47
CA ALA A 68 11.47 -9.22 -9.52
C ALA A 68 11.29 -8.60 -10.93
N SER A 69 10.47 -7.55 -11.04
CA SER A 69 10.28 -6.84 -12.30
C SER A 69 11.54 -6.08 -12.74
N ALA A 70 12.25 -5.45 -11.81
CA ALA A 70 13.52 -4.77 -12.09
C ALA A 70 14.59 -5.75 -12.59
N ASP A 71 14.75 -6.89 -11.91
CA ASP A 71 15.70 -7.95 -12.28
C ASP A 71 15.42 -8.49 -13.70
N GLU A 72 14.14 -8.63 -14.07
CA GLU A 72 13.74 -9.05 -15.42
C GLU A 72 14.13 -8.03 -16.47
N ILE A 73 13.85 -6.74 -16.22
CA ILE A 73 14.23 -5.64 -17.13
C ILE A 73 15.74 -5.64 -17.34
N GLU A 74 16.54 -5.73 -16.28
CA GLU A 74 18.00 -5.75 -16.38
C GLU A 74 18.51 -6.96 -17.17
N ARG A 75 17.87 -8.13 -17.01
CA ARG A 75 18.23 -9.33 -17.78
C ARG A 75 17.94 -9.15 -19.27
N GLN A 76 16.78 -8.59 -19.61
CA GLN A 76 16.40 -8.34 -21.01
C GLN A 76 17.30 -7.30 -21.67
N LEU A 77 17.68 -6.25 -20.96
CA LEU A 77 18.61 -5.24 -21.49
C LEU A 77 19.99 -5.83 -21.80
N LYS A 78 20.55 -6.66 -20.90
CA LYS A 78 21.83 -7.36 -21.16
C LYS A 78 21.77 -8.26 -22.40
N ALA A 79 20.65 -8.95 -22.61
CA ALA A 79 20.47 -9.83 -23.76
C ALA A 79 20.29 -9.07 -25.10
N ILE A 80 19.95 -7.77 -25.07
CA ILE A 80 19.89 -6.92 -26.27
C ILE A 80 21.27 -6.38 -26.62
N ASP A 81 22.12 -6.14 -25.61
CA ASP A 81 23.46 -5.59 -25.75
C ASP A 81 24.52 -6.64 -26.18
N GLU A 82 24.20 -7.94 -26.12
CA GLU A 82 25.04 -9.09 -26.53
C GLU A 82 24.73 -9.59 -27.95
#